data_AF-A0A0G0DD94-F1
#
_entry.id   AF-A0A0G0DD94-F1
#
_cell.length_a   1.000
_cell.length_b   1.000
_cell.length_c   1.000
_cell.angle_alpha   90.00
_cell.angle_beta   90.00
_cell.angle_gamma   90.00
#
_symmetry.space_group_name_H-M   'P 1'
#
loop_
_entity.id
_entity.type
_entity.pdbx_description
1 polymer ?
#
loop_
_entity_poly.entity_id
_entity_poly.type
_entity_poly.pdbx_seq_one_letter_code
_entity_poly.pdbx_strand_id
1 'polypeptide(L)'
;MNIFETINNLVVHKAYASLGTTLNEQLATVQGGDVSDKQLVTTIINIATPVAIIAVVLLLVYGGFMMMTSQGNPDKLQEAKQVITNAIIGFVVILLCVAILILISKTLGLEIYA
;
A
#
# COMPACT_ATOMS: atom_id res chain seq x y z
N MET A 1 16.83 0.38 -57.48
CA MET A 1 16.37 0.58 -56.10
C MET A 1 17.41 -0.05 -55.20
N ASN A 2 18.25 0.79 -54.60
CA ASN A 2 19.51 0.35 -54.03
C ASN A 2 19.25 -0.42 -52.74
N ILE A 3 19.68 -1.67 -52.67
CA ILE A 3 19.59 -2.51 -51.46
C ILE A 3 20.19 -1.80 -50.25
N PHE A 4 21.20 -0.97 -50.50
CA PHE A 4 21.86 -0.10 -49.54
C PHE A 4 20.92 0.92 -48.88
N GLU A 5 19.96 1.44 -49.64
CA GLU A 5 19.00 2.45 -49.19
C GLU A 5 17.89 1.81 -48.34
N THR A 6 17.47 0.60 -48.70
CA THR A 6 16.56 -0.21 -47.88
C THR A 6 17.20 -0.60 -46.55
N ILE A 7 18.47 -1.03 -46.54
CA ILE A 7 19.19 -1.36 -45.29
C ILE A 7 19.36 -0.13 -44.41
N ASN A 8 19.79 1.00 -44.99
CA ASN A 8 19.96 2.24 -44.26
C ASN A 8 18.64 2.66 -43.60
N ASN A 9 17.54 2.70 -44.36
CA ASN A 9 16.24 3.10 -43.83
C ASN A 9 15.74 2.15 -42.72
N LEU A 10 15.97 0.83 -42.84
CA LEU A 10 15.53 -0.10 -41.80
C LEU A 10 16.33 -0.01 -40.51
N VAL A 11 17.66 0.15 -40.58
CA VAL A 11 18.51 0.22 -39.37
C VAL A 11 18.36 1.58 -38.69
N VAL A 12 18.44 2.66 -39.47
CA VAL A 12 18.31 4.04 -39.00
C VAL A 12 16.92 4.22 -38.36
N HIS A 13 15.83 3.98 -39.10
CA HIS A 13 14.47 4.23 -38.59
C HIS A 13 14.11 3.39 -37.37
N LYS A 14 14.48 2.09 -37.33
CA LYS A 14 14.20 1.23 -36.17
C LYS A 14 15.04 1.61 -34.95
N ALA A 15 16.29 2.03 -35.15
CA ALA A 15 17.15 2.49 -34.06
C ALA A 15 16.60 3.79 -33.43
N TYR A 16 16.24 4.79 -34.24
CA TYR A 16 15.65 6.03 -33.70
C TYR A 16 14.27 5.79 -33.05
N ALA A 17 13.44 4.90 -33.61
CA ALA A 17 12.17 4.54 -33.01
C ALA A 17 12.33 3.80 -31.66
N SER A 18 13.24 2.83 -31.59
CA SER A 18 13.52 2.06 -30.37
C SER A 18 14.17 2.88 -29.26
N LEU A 19 15.07 3.79 -29.64
CA LEU A 19 15.66 4.73 -28.70
C LEU A 19 14.60 5.75 -28.24
N GLY A 20 13.77 6.26 -29.15
CA GLY A 20 12.66 7.14 -28.81
C GLY A 20 11.65 6.50 -27.85
N THR A 21 11.30 5.23 -28.04
CA THR A 21 10.36 4.53 -27.15
C THR A 21 10.97 4.22 -25.79
N THR A 22 12.22 3.75 -25.73
CA THR A 22 12.90 3.46 -24.44
C THR A 22 13.23 4.72 -23.66
N LEU A 23 13.54 5.83 -24.35
CA LEU A 23 13.71 7.13 -23.72
C LEU A 23 12.37 7.73 -23.31
N ASN A 24 11.28 7.54 -24.09
CA ASN A 24 9.94 8.00 -23.72
C ASN A 24 9.34 7.20 -22.57
N GLU A 25 9.59 5.89 -22.47
CA GLU A 25 9.22 5.07 -21.31
C GLU A 25 9.98 5.54 -20.06
N GLN A 26 11.28 5.84 -20.19
CA GLN A 26 12.06 6.45 -19.11
C GLN A 26 11.63 7.89 -18.80
N LEU A 27 11.24 8.70 -19.80
CA LEU A 27 10.71 10.06 -19.60
C LEU A 27 9.29 10.03 -19.04
N ALA A 28 8.46 9.04 -19.33
CA ALA A 28 7.13 8.87 -18.75
C ALA A 28 7.26 8.44 -17.27
N THR A 29 8.25 7.60 -16.98
CA THR A 29 8.67 7.25 -15.61
C THR A 29 9.18 8.49 -14.86
N VAL A 30 9.83 9.45 -15.52
CA VAL A 30 10.36 10.68 -14.89
C VAL A 30 9.38 11.86 -14.88
N GLN A 31 8.51 12.00 -15.88
CA GLN A 31 7.53 13.11 -16.02
C GLN A 31 6.22 12.84 -15.28
N GLY A 32 5.87 11.58 -15.01
CA GLY A 32 4.98 11.26 -13.91
C GLY A 32 5.76 11.47 -12.62
N GLY A 33 5.58 12.62 -11.96
CA GLY A 33 6.18 12.95 -10.66
C GLY A 33 5.70 12.05 -9.51
N ASP A 34 5.88 10.74 -9.66
CA ASP A 34 5.31 9.66 -8.85
C ASP A 34 6.29 8.47 -8.69
N VAL A 35 7.53 8.55 -9.19
CA VAL A 35 8.53 7.44 -9.07
C VAL A 35 9.44 7.53 -7.85
N SER A 36 9.17 8.43 -6.91
CA SER A 36 9.81 8.38 -5.60
C SER A 36 8.81 8.46 -4.46
N ASP A 37 7.79 9.31 -4.53
CA ASP A 37 6.85 9.43 -3.40
C ASP A 37 5.74 8.39 -3.44
N LYS A 38 5.09 8.16 -4.59
CA LYS A 38 4.05 7.12 -4.70
C LYS A 38 4.59 5.71 -4.52
N GLN A 39 5.75 5.39 -5.10
CA GLN A 39 6.33 4.05 -4.96
C GLN A 39 6.74 3.75 -3.51
N LEU A 40 7.29 4.73 -2.79
CA LEU A 40 7.60 4.58 -1.36
C LEU A 40 6.33 4.46 -0.53
N VAL A 41 5.33 5.31 -0.77
CA VAL A 41 4.03 5.25 -0.08
C VAL A 41 3.33 3.93 -0.33
N THR A 42 3.26 3.44 -1.57
CA THR A 42 2.66 2.13 -1.90
C THR A 42 3.45 0.98 -1.29
N THR A 43 4.80 1.03 -1.28
CA THR A 43 5.63 -0.01 -0.63
C THR A 43 5.40 -0.04 0.88
N ILE A 44 5.33 1.13 1.52
CA ILE A 44 5.08 1.28 2.95
C ILE A 44 3.68 0.77 3.29
N ILE A 45 2.65 1.14 2.53
CA ILE A 45 1.28 0.69 2.75
C ILE A 45 1.17 -0.82 2.54
N ASN A 46 1.81 -1.38 1.51
CA ASN A 46 1.72 -2.81 1.19
C ASN A 46 2.39 -3.70 2.26
N ILE A 47 3.41 -3.18 2.96
CA ILE A 47 4.06 -3.87 4.09
C ILE A 47 3.33 -3.57 5.42
N ALA A 48 2.91 -2.33 5.65
CA ALA A 48 2.27 -1.92 6.90
C ALA A 48 0.86 -2.50 7.07
N THR A 49 0.10 -2.65 5.98
CA THR A 49 -1.28 -3.17 6.02
C THR A 49 -1.37 -4.60 6.59
N PRO A 50 -0.64 -5.60 6.07
CA PRO A 50 -0.70 -6.95 6.63
C PRO A 50 -0.18 -7.00 8.08
N VAL A 51 0.87 -6.23 8.40
CA VAL A 51 1.42 -6.16 9.77
C VAL A 51 0.40 -5.58 10.75
N ALA A 52 -0.32 -4.52 10.36
CA ALA A 52 -1.36 -3.92 11.18
C ALA A 52 -2.52 -4.88 11.44
N ILE A 53 -2.97 -5.62 10.41
CA ILE A 53 -4.04 -6.62 10.55
C ILE A 53 -3.62 -7.73 11.51
N ILE A 54 -2.41 -8.26 11.36
CA ILE A 54 -1.87 -9.31 12.25
C ILE A 54 -1.77 -8.81 13.70
N ALA A 55 -1.27 -7.58 13.90
CA ALA A 55 -1.14 -6.99 15.24
C ALA A 55 -2.49 -6.81 15.94
N VAL A 56 -3.51 -6.36 15.20
CA VAL A 56 -4.88 -6.26 15.71
C VAL A 56 -5.42 -7.62 16.15
N VAL A 57 -5.29 -8.64 15.30
CA VAL A 57 -5.80 -9.99 15.60
C VAL A 57 -5.13 -10.56 16.85
N LEU A 58 -3.81 -10.37 17.00
CA LEU A 58 -3.08 -10.80 18.19
C LEU A 58 -3.55 -10.07 19.46
N LEU A 59 -3.76 -8.76 19.41
CA LEU A 59 -4.29 -8.00 20.55
C LEU A 59 -5.70 -8.45 20.94
N LEU A 60 -6.53 -8.79 19.96
CA LEU A 60 -7.91 -9.24 20.18
C LEU A 60 -7.94 -10.64 20.81
N VAL A 61 -7.07 -11.55 20.36
CA VAL A 61 -6.88 -12.88 20.97
C VAL A 61 -6.35 -12.77 22.39
N TYR A 62 -5.34 -11.92 22.63
CA TYR A 62 -4.78 -11.70 23.97
C TYR A 62 -5.81 -11.11 24.94
N GLY A 63 -6.57 -10.08 24.50
CA GLY A 63 -7.65 -9.50 25.29
C GLY A 63 -8.77 -10.51 25.60
N GLY A 64 -9.14 -11.34 24.61
CA GLY A 64 -10.12 -12.41 24.79
C GLY A 64 -9.67 -13.48 25.79
N PHE A 65 -8.40 -13.89 25.72
CA PHE A 65 -7.82 -14.85 26.67
C PHE A 65 -7.77 -14.30 28.10
N MET A 66 -7.40 -13.03 28.27
CA MET A 66 -7.39 -12.34 29.57
C MET A 66 -8.79 -12.29 30.20
N MET A 67 -9.84 -12.09 29.39
CA MET A 67 -11.23 -12.16 29.86
C MET A 67 -11.62 -13.57 30.32
N MET A 68 -11.22 -14.58 29.56
CA MET A 68 -11.58 -15.97 29.85
C MET A 68 -10.84 -16.56 31.07
N THR A 69 -9.59 -16.15 31.30
CA THR A 69 -8.80 -16.59 32.47
C THR A 69 -9.18 -15.87 33.78
N SER A 70 -10.04 -14.85 33.75
CA SER A 70 -10.34 -14.03 34.93
C SER A 70 -11.22 -14.70 35.99
N GLN A 71 -11.68 -15.95 35.77
CA GLN A 71 -12.27 -16.91 36.73
C GLN A 71 -13.04 -16.35 37.95
N GLY A 72 -13.82 -15.27 37.79
CA GLY A 72 -14.66 -14.71 38.85
C GLY A 72 -14.00 -13.70 39.80
N ASN A 73 -12.76 -13.26 39.57
CA ASN A 73 -12.15 -12.18 40.35
C ASN A 73 -12.53 -10.80 39.75
N PRO A 74 -13.26 -9.93 40.47
CA PRO A 74 -13.82 -8.70 39.91
C PRO A 74 -12.75 -7.72 39.41
N ASP A 75 -11.60 -7.62 40.08
CA ASP A 75 -10.47 -6.78 39.64
C ASP A 75 -9.92 -7.22 38.28
N LYS A 76 -9.76 -8.54 38.08
CA LYS A 76 -9.20 -9.10 36.83
C LYS A 76 -10.17 -8.96 35.67
N LEU A 77 -11.48 -9.08 35.95
CA LEU A 77 -12.53 -8.79 34.98
C LEU A 77 -12.56 -7.31 34.58
N GLN A 78 -12.39 -6.39 35.53
CA GLN A 78 -12.36 -4.96 35.23
C GLN A 78 -11.13 -4.60 34.38
N GLU A 79 -9.96 -5.13 34.75
CA GLU A 79 -8.71 -4.99 34.01
C GLU A 79 -8.84 -5.53 32.57
N ALA A 80 -9.41 -6.73 32.40
CA ALA A 80 -9.64 -7.33 31.08
C ALA A 80 -10.60 -6.48 30.21
N LYS A 81 -11.70 -5.97 30.79
CA LYS A 81 -12.62 -5.08 30.07
C LYS A 81 -11.94 -3.80 29.59
N GLN A 82 -11.05 -3.24 30.40
CA GLN A 82 -10.31 -2.04 30.06
C GLN A 82 -9.32 -2.30 28.92
N VAL A 83 -8.61 -3.42 28.97
CA VAL A 83 -7.71 -3.87 27.88
C VAL A 83 -8.47 -4.05 26.57
N ILE A 84 -9.65 -4.69 26.61
CA ILE A 84 -10.47 -4.93 25.42
C ILE A 84 -11.04 -3.64 24.86
N THR A 85 -11.53 -2.75 25.73
CA THR A 85 -12.05 -1.45 25.30
C THR A 85 -10.96 -0.67 24.57
N ASN A 86 -9.74 -0.65 25.12
CA ASN A 86 -8.59 0.00 24.49
C ASN A 86 -8.19 -0.69 23.16
N ALA A 87 -8.23 -2.02 23.09
CA ALA A 87 -7.96 -2.77 21.87
C ALA A 87 -9.00 -2.47 20.77
N ILE A 88 -10.29 -2.40 21.12
CA ILE A 88 -11.38 -2.06 20.21
C ILE A 88 -11.20 -0.62 19.69
N ILE A 89 -10.86 0.32 20.57
CA ILE A 89 -10.60 1.71 20.19
C ILE A 89 -9.42 1.79 19.20
N GLY A 90 -8.32 1.09 19.48
CA GLY A 90 -7.19 1.00 18.56
C GLY A 90 -7.58 0.42 17.20
N PHE A 91 -8.41 -0.63 17.20
CA PHE A 91 -8.90 -1.24 15.97
C PHE A 91 -9.79 -0.28 15.14
N VAL A 92 -10.71 0.42 15.80
CA VAL A 92 -11.59 1.42 15.15
C VAL A 92 -10.77 2.55 14.53
N VAL A 93 -9.70 3.01 15.18
CA VAL A 93 -8.80 4.04 14.65
C VAL A 93 -8.07 3.56 13.39
N ILE A 94 -7.60 2.30 13.36
CA ILE A 94 -6.95 1.73 12.18
C ILE A 94 -7.94 1.65 11.02
N LEU A 95 -9.16 1.17 11.26
CA LEU A 95 -10.22 1.13 10.25
C LEU A 95 -10.55 2.52 9.70
N LEU A 96 -10.65 3.53 10.56
CA LEU A 96 -10.86 4.92 10.15
C LEU A 96 -9.70 5.44 9.30
N CYS A 97 -8.46 5.14 9.67
CA CYS A 97 -7.28 5.56 8.91
C CYS A 97 -7.32 4.99 7.49
N VAL A 98 -7.58 3.69 7.35
CA VAL A 98 -7.73 3.04 6.04
C VAL A 98 -8.90 3.63 5.24
N ALA A 99 -10.05 3.86 5.87
CA ALA A 99 -11.20 4.47 5.21
C ALA A 99 -10.89 5.88 4.68
N ILE A 100 -10.15 6.69 5.44
CA ILE A 100 -9.71 8.02 5.03
C ILE A 100 -8.75 7.93 3.85
N LEU A 101 -7.76 7.02 3.88
CA LEU A 101 -6.82 6.82 2.77
C LEU A 101 -7.54 6.42 1.47
N ILE A 102 -8.57 5.57 1.56
CA ILE A 102 -9.41 5.19 0.41
C ILE A 102 -10.23 6.38 -0.10
N LEU A 103 -10.80 7.19 0.80
CA LEU A 103 -11.53 8.39 0.40
C LEU A 103 -10.64 9.40 -0.32
N ILE A 104 -9.43 9.62 0.20
CA ILE A 104 -8.43 10.50 -0.41
C ILE A 104 -8.04 9.95 -1.79
N SER A 105 -7.70 8.67 -1.90
CA SER A 105 -7.32 8.03 -3.17
C SER A 105 -8.43 8.14 -4.22
N LYS A 106 -9.68 7.88 -3.83
CA LYS A 106 -10.86 7.99 -4.72
C LYS A 106 -11.15 9.43 -5.14
N THR A 107 -10.92 10.41 -4.27
CA THR A 107 -11.25 11.82 -4.53
C THR A 107 -10.18 12.50 -5.39
N LEU A 108 -8.90 12.15 -5.18
CA LEU A 108 -7.81 12.68 -5.99
C LEU A 108 -7.60 11.93 -7.32
N GLY A 109 -8.37 10.86 -7.59
CA GLY A 109 -8.25 10.08 -8.83
C GLY A 109 -6.89 9.40 -9.00
N LEU A 110 -6.09 9.32 -7.92
CA LEU A 110 -4.84 8.61 -7.89
C LEU A 110 -5.19 7.16 -7.53
N GLU A 111 -5.15 6.28 -8.52
CA GLU A 111 -5.27 4.82 -8.34
C GLU A 111 -4.01 4.31 -7.59
N ILE A 112 -3.88 4.66 -6.31
CA ILE A 112 -2.88 4.09 -5.39
C ILE A 112 -3.34 2.69 -4.94
N TYR A 113 -4.62 2.38 -5.18
CA TYR A 113 -5.24 1.10 -4.87
C TYR A 113 -5.99 0.59 -6.12
N ALA A 114 -5.22 0.07 -7.07
CA ALA A 114 -5.69 -0.82 -8.13
C ALA A 114 -4.80 -2.06 -8.12
#